data_AF-A0A2W5VWN3-F1
#
_entry.id   AF-A0A2W5VWN3-F1
#
_cell.length_a   1.000
_cell.length_b   1.000
_cell.length_c   1.000
_cell.angle_alpha   90.00
_cell.angle_beta   90.00
_cell.angle_gamma   90.00
#
_symmetry.space_group_name_H-M   'P 1'
#
loop_
_entity.id
_entity.type
_entity.pdbx_description
1 polymer ?
#
loop_
_entity_poly.entity_id
_entity_poly.type
_entity_poly.pdbx_seq_one_letter_code
_entity_poly.pdbx_strand_id
1 'polypeptide(L)'
;MSSARNSGRAGIIRHSVKRVVLVMLGLVLALPVGFWLVLTVQARSLAQGVVTDARELDARSFVLSGNEPGNVIDCLGRAADVSPDLSRQLPWTDAAVMAVTSGVSPFAALRDEARAEVDAHRAWVAEVAACGRLATVAPAGGLGAFADVRHGRRQSMPRLMESLTSLAPLLMRDALEQGRADDALELCGATLTVTTAWMRLEGLEAMLPTLGPVRAVDAGCGDALDAASVEARQRFARRVGEVARLGPDGAEMMRLERTSLALQLFGAWVPARYDAMLPANARLITADQRAAPWTRGLSGTIALRLYWRKFDRGMREVEAAARLPSGERDAAIIAAQERLAAPFLRRFLASDPMDLRYQMYAGYLDTLHARLEALRARAE
;
A
#
# COMPACT_ATOMS: atom_id res chain seq x y z
N MET A 1 -92.52 -9.85 -8.91
CA MET A 1 -91.34 -9.68 -9.78
C MET A 1 -90.31 -8.80 -9.07
N SER A 2 -89.26 -9.37 -8.45
CA SER A 2 -87.97 -8.70 -8.19
C SER A 2 -87.10 -9.59 -7.27
N SER A 3 -86.32 -10.51 -7.85
CA SER A 3 -85.18 -11.16 -7.18
C SER A 3 -84.33 -11.92 -8.20
N ALA A 4 -83.52 -11.21 -8.99
CA ALA A 4 -82.59 -11.84 -9.94
C ALA A 4 -81.39 -10.97 -10.36
N ARG A 5 -80.98 -9.96 -9.58
CA ARG A 5 -79.92 -9.01 -9.99
C ARG A 5 -78.71 -8.88 -9.05
N ASN A 6 -78.50 -9.79 -8.09
CA ASN A 6 -77.38 -9.68 -7.14
C ASN A 6 -76.29 -10.78 -7.24
N SER A 7 -76.42 -11.79 -8.10
CA SER A 7 -75.42 -12.88 -8.20
C SER A 7 -74.23 -12.57 -9.14
N GLY A 8 -74.36 -11.60 -10.06
CA GLY A 8 -73.32 -11.29 -11.05
C GLY A 8 -72.16 -10.40 -10.56
N ARG A 9 -72.36 -9.60 -9.50
CA ARG A 9 -71.32 -8.67 -8.98
C ARG A 9 -70.27 -9.37 -8.10
N ALA A 10 -70.62 -10.46 -7.42
CA ALA A 10 -69.70 -11.17 -6.53
C ALA A 10 -68.61 -11.99 -7.27
N GLY A 11 -68.92 -12.51 -8.46
CA GLY A 11 -67.97 -13.29 -9.29
C GLY A 11 -66.88 -12.44 -9.96
N ILE A 12 -67.24 -11.25 -10.43
CA ILE A 12 -66.31 -10.31 -11.08
C ILE A 12 -65.32 -9.73 -10.06
N ILE A 13 -65.77 -9.42 -8.84
CA ILE A 13 -64.90 -8.92 -7.76
C ILE A 13 -63.92 -10.01 -7.29
N ARG A 14 -64.35 -11.28 -7.17
CA ARG A 14 -63.45 -12.40 -6.82
C ARG A 14 -62.37 -12.66 -7.88
N HIS A 15 -62.68 -12.53 -9.16
CA HIS A 15 -61.68 -12.70 -10.23
C HIS A 15 -60.69 -11.53 -10.31
N SER A 16 -61.15 -10.29 -10.10
CA SER A 16 -60.28 -9.12 -10.07
C SER A 16 -59.35 -9.11 -8.86
N VAL A 17 -59.84 -9.49 -7.67
CA VAL A 17 -59.00 -9.60 -6.46
C VAL A 17 -57.94 -10.71 -6.62
N LYS A 18 -58.31 -11.88 -7.16
CA LYS A 18 -57.34 -12.96 -7.44
C LYS A 18 -56.23 -12.52 -8.41
N ARG A 19 -56.56 -11.76 -9.47
CA ARG A 19 -55.57 -11.25 -10.42
C ARG A 19 -54.66 -10.18 -9.80
N VAL A 20 -55.21 -9.24 -9.02
CA VAL A 20 -54.42 -8.22 -8.32
C VAL A 20 -53.48 -8.86 -7.29
N VAL A 21 -53.94 -9.85 -6.53
CA VAL A 21 -53.09 -10.60 -5.58
C VAL A 21 -51.99 -11.36 -6.30
N LEU A 22 -52.26 -12.01 -7.44
CA LEU A 22 -51.23 -12.73 -8.22
C LEU A 22 -50.18 -11.79 -8.82
N VAL A 23 -50.61 -10.62 -9.30
CA VAL A 23 -49.70 -9.59 -9.83
C VAL A 23 -48.87 -8.97 -8.72
N MET A 24 -49.47 -8.65 -7.56
CA MET A 24 -48.75 -8.16 -6.38
C MET A 24 -47.75 -9.20 -5.85
N LEU A 25 -48.15 -10.47 -5.75
CA LEU A 25 -47.27 -11.56 -5.32
C LEU A 25 -46.12 -11.77 -6.32
N GLY A 26 -46.42 -11.70 -7.61
CA GLY A 26 -45.42 -11.75 -8.68
C GLY A 26 -44.42 -10.59 -8.59
N LEU A 27 -44.88 -9.36 -8.34
CA LEU A 27 -44.03 -8.19 -8.12
C LEU A 27 -43.18 -8.31 -6.84
N VAL A 28 -43.80 -8.77 -5.74
CA VAL A 28 -43.12 -8.97 -4.45
C VAL A 28 -42.05 -10.06 -4.53
N LEU A 29 -42.18 -11.05 -5.41
CA LEU A 29 -41.16 -12.08 -5.64
C LEU A 29 -40.15 -11.68 -6.73
N ALA A 30 -40.57 -10.99 -7.79
CA ALA A 30 -39.71 -10.57 -8.88
C ALA A 30 -38.75 -9.44 -8.48
N LEU A 31 -39.17 -8.53 -7.59
CA LEU A 31 -38.32 -7.42 -7.13
C LEU A 31 -37.09 -7.90 -6.34
N PRO A 32 -37.21 -8.79 -5.34
CA PRO A 32 -36.06 -9.39 -4.66
C PRO A 32 -35.15 -10.18 -5.61
N VAL A 33 -35.72 -10.97 -6.53
CA VAL A 33 -34.95 -11.76 -7.48
C VAL A 33 -34.19 -10.86 -8.46
N GLY A 34 -34.86 -9.85 -9.02
CA GLY A 34 -34.25 -8.85 -9.91
C GLY A 34 -33.16 -8.05 -9.19
N PHE A 35 -33.41 -7.62 -7.95
CA PHE A 35 -32.43 -6.94 -7.11
C PHE A 35 -31.21 -7.83 -6.83
N TRP A 36 -31.43 -9.10 -6.52
CA TRP A 36 -30.35 -10.06 -6.26
C TRP A 36 -29.52 -10.36 -7.52
N LEU A 37 -30.17 -10.47 -8.68
CA LEU A 37 -29.49 -10.61 -9.98
C LEU A 37 -28.61 -9.40 -10.28
N VAL A 38 -29.12 -8.18 -10.07
CA VAL A 38 -28.34 -6.94 -10.26
C VAL A 38 -27.10 -6.93 -9.35
N LEU A 39 -27.26 -7.25 -8.06
CA LEU A 39 -26.13 -7.34 -7.13
C LEU A 39 -25.09 -8.38 -7.57
N THR A 40 -25.54 -9.48 -8.15
CA THR A 40 -24.66 -10.57 -8.61
C THR A 40 -23.90 -10.21 -9.87
N VAL A 41 -24.57 -9.59 -10.85
CA VAL A 41 -23.91 -9.08 -12.06
C VAL A 41 -22.90 -8.00 -11.70
N GLN A 42 -23.26 -7.10 -10.79
CA GLN A 42 -22.37 -6.08 -10.25
C GLN A 42 -21.15 -6.72 -9.58
N ALA A 43 -21.35 -7.67 -8.67
CA ALA A 43 -20.25 -8.36 -7.98
C ALA A 43 -19.32 -9.09 -8.95
N ARG A 44 -19.86 -9.68 -10.02
CA ARG A 44 -19.04 -10.34 -11.07
C ARG A 44 -18.16 -9.35 -11.82
N SER A 45 -18.72 -8.22 -12.25
CA SER A 45 -17.97 -7.19 -12.96
C SER A 45 -16.85 -6.59 -12.10
N LEU A 46 -17.17 -6.25 -10.85
CA LEU A 46 -16.20 -5.70 -9.90
C LEU A 46 -15.12 -6.72 -9.52
N ALA A 47 -15.51 -7.98 -9.27
CA ALA A 47 -14.56 -9.05 -8.99
C ALA A 47 -13.62 -9.31 -10.18
N GLN A 48 -14.12 -9.25 -11.41
CA GLN A 48 -13.28 -9.39 -12.59
C GLN A 48 -12.20 -8.30 -12.67
N GLY A 49 -12.58 -7.03 -12.43
CA GLY A 49 -11.63 -5.92 -12.40
C GLY A 49 -10.54 -6.13 -11.35
N VAL A 50 -10.93 -6.47 -10.11
CA VAL A 50 -9.99 -6.73 -9.01
C VAL A 50 -9.06 -7.91 -9.32
N VAL A 51 -9.56 -8.99 -9.92
CA VAL A 51 -8.73 -10.15 -10.31
C VAL A 51 -7.69 -9.77 -11.36
N THR A 52 -8.11 -9.04 -12.40
CA THR A 52 -7.18 -8.57 -13.44
C THR A 52 -6.09 -7.72 -12.82
N ASP A 53 -6.46 -6.73 -12.00
CA ASP A 53 -5.52 -5.83 -11.36
C ASP A 53 -4.55 -6.59 -10.43
N ALA A 54 -5.08 -7.53 -9.62
CA ALA A 54 -4.27 -8.32 -8.69
C ALA A 54 -3.25 -9.21 -9.41
N ARG A 55 -3.64 -9.87 -10.51
CA ARG A 55 -2.73 -10.70 -11.31
C ARG A 55 -1.64 -9.88 -11.98
N GLU A 56 -2.00 -8.73 -12.54
CA GLU A 56 -1.02 -7.82 -13.13
C GLU A 56 -0.05 -7.28 -12.08
N LEU A 57 -0.54 -6.89 -10.89
CA LEU A 57 0.29 -6.36 -9.81
C LEU A 57 1.22 -7.42 -9.20
N ASP A 58 0.77 -8.68 -9.10
CA ASP A 58 1.53 -9.83 -8.60
C ASP A 58 2.60 -10.30 -9.60
N ALA A 59 2.35 -10.14 -10.90
CA ALA A 59 3.29 -10.50 -11.95
C ALA A 59 4.38 -9.43 -12.23
N ARG A 60 4.35 -8.28 -11.53
CA ARG A 60 5.34 -7.22 -11.74
C ARG A 60 6.73 -7.68 -11.30
N SER A 61 7.70 -7.42 -12.17
CA SER A 61 9.12 -7.64 -11.89
C SER A 61 9.91 -6.49 -12.49
N PHE A 62 10.83 -5.93 -11.71
CA PHE A 62 11.69 -4.83 -12.12
C PHE A 62 13.14 -5.30 -12.07
N VAL A 63 13.92 -4.95 -13.09
CA VAL A 63 15.32 -5.33 -13.23
C VAL A 63 16.22 -4.10 -13.03
N LEU A 64 17.18 -4.24 -12.12
CA LEU A 64 18.25 -3.28 -11.82
C LEU A 64 19.52 -3.82 -12.51
N SER A 65 19.81 -3.33 -13.71
CA SER A 65 20.76 -3.90 -14.66
C SER A 65 22.23 -3.92 -14.19
N GLY A 66 22.58 -3.13 -13.17
CA GLY A 66 23.93 -3.08 -12.58
C GLY A 66 24.14 -3.92 -11.33
N ASN A 67 23.15 -4.72 -10.91
CA ASN A 67 23.12 -5.40 -9.61
C ASN A 67 23.39 -6.92 -9.70
N GLU A 68 23.63 -7.56 -8.55
CA GLU A 68 23.90 -8.99 -8.43
C GLU A 68 22.65 -9.86 -8.64
N PRO A 69 22.76 -11.10 -9.16
CA PRO A 69 21.61 -11.99 -9.32
C PRO A 69 20.88 -12.25 -7.99
N GLY A 70 19.56 -12.10 -7.99
CA GLY A 70 18.70 -12.37 -6.84
C GLY A 70 17.51 -11.43 -6.76
N ASN A 71 16.60 -11.71 -5.83
CA ASN A 71 15.43 -10.87 -5.56
C ASN A 71 15.60 -10.14 -4.23
N VAL A 72 15.46 -8.81 -4.26
CA VAL A 72 15.58 -7.92 -3.10
C VAL A 72 14.63 -8.34 -1.97
N ILE A 73 13.36 -8.60 -2.30
CA ILE A 73 12.31 -8.90 -1.34
C ILE A 73 12.50 -10.29 -0.70
N ASP A 74 12.88 -11.29 -1.50
CA ASP A 74 13.21 -12.62 -0.97
C ASP A 74 14.37 -12.54 0.03
N CYS A 75 15.40 -11.74 -0.26
CA CYS A 75 16.54 -11.52 0.63
C CYS A 75 16.13 -10.85 1.94
N LEU A 76 15.28 -9.82 1.86
CA LEU A 76 14.81 -9.08 3.03
C LEU A 76 13.97 -9.94 3.99
N GLY A 77 13.36 -11.03 3.51
CA GLY A 77 12.49 -11.88 4.32
C GLY A 77 13.14 -12.40 5.61
N ARG A 78 14.46 -12.71 5.60
CA ARG A 78 15.17 -13.13 6.82
C ARG A 78 15.47 -11.96 7.76
N ALA A 79 15.99 -10.86 7.21
CA ALA A 79 16.31 -9.68 8.01
C ALA A 79 15.06 -9.05 8.64
N ALA A 80 13.89 -9.20 8.00
CA ALA A 80 12.61 -8.77 8.52
C ALA A 80 12.24 -9.53 9.80
N ASP A 81 12.41 -10.86 9.82
CA ASP A 81 12.06 -11.71 10.96
C ASP A 81 12.85 -11.37 12.24
N VAL A 82 14.03 -10.74 12.11
CA VAL A 82 14.91 -10.34 13.22
C VAL A 82 15.12 -8.83 13.33
N SER A 83 14.24 -8.03 12.73
CA SER A 83 14.37 -6.56 12.75
C SER A 83 14.32 -6.00 14.17
N PRO A 84 15.25 -5.10 14.53
CA PRO A 84 15.36 -4.57 15.89
C PRO A 84 14.19 -3.65 16.26
N ASP A 85 13.98 -3.42 17.57
CA ASP A 85 12.96 -2.49 18.07
C ASP A 85 13.56 -1.15 18.49
N LEU A 86 13.87 -0.31 17.52
CA LEU A 86 14.56 0.95 17.81
C LEU A 86 13.64 2.01 18.40
N SER A 87 12.32 1.83 18.31
CA SER A 87 11.32 2.85 18.69
C SER A 87 11.47 3.36 20.14
N ARG A 88 12.05 2.53 21.02
CA ARG A 88 12.28 2.88 22.44
C ARG A 88 13.72 3.29 22.74
N GLN A 89 14.70 2.73 22.04
CA GLN A 89 16.12 2.87 22.36
C GLN A 89 16.81 3.96 21.52
N LEU A 90 16.39 4.10 20.26
CA LEU A 90 16.84 5.10 19.30
C LEU A 90 15.63 5.75 18.61
N PRO A 91 14.73 6.41 19.37
CA PRO A 91 13.58 7.05 18.77
C PRO A 91 14.06 8.13 17.79
N TRP A 92 13.63 8.05 16.53
CA TRP A 92 14.07 8.99 15.49
C TRP A 92 13.75 10.45 15.85
N THR A 93 12.72 10.68 16.67
CA THR A 93 12.28 12.00 17.15
C THR A 93 13.14 12.56 18.28
N ASP A 94 14.13 11.81 18.78
CA ASP A 94 15.08 12.30 19.77
C ASP A 94 15.96 13.39 19.15
N ALA A 95 16.11 14.51 19.86
CA ALA A 95 16.82 15.68 19.36
C ALA A 95 18.30 15.39 19.05
N ALA A 96 18.97 14.53 19.82
CA ALA A 96 20.35 14.17 19.57
C ALA A 96 20.46 13.26 18.35
N VAL A 97 19.57 12.27 18.20
CA VAL A 97 19.51 11.43 17.00
C VAL A 97 19.25 12.28 15.75
N MET A 98 18.31 13.23 15.80
CA MET A 98 18.05 14.16 14.70
C MET A 98 19.26 15.05 14.40
N ALA A 99 19.94 15.60 15.41
CA ALA A 99 21.12 16.44 15.23
C ALA A 99 22.27 15.68 14.56
N VAL A 100 22.50 14.42 14.95
CA VAL A 100 23.56 13.59 14.35
C VAL A 100 23.22 13.18 12.92
N THR A 101 22.00 12.69 12.69
CA THR A 101 21.56 12.28 11.35
C THR A 101 21.49 13.44 10.37
N SER A 102 21.18 14.66 10.82
CA SER A 102 21.22 15.88 9.99
C SER A 102 22.61 16.51 9.83
N GLY A 103 23.63 15.99 10.51
CA GLY A 103 25.01 16.51 10.44
C GLY A 103 25.29 17.76 11.26
N VAL A 104 24.34 18.18 12.09
CA VAL A 104 24.53 19.28 13.05
C VAL A 104 25.49 18.88 14.18
N SER A 105 25.55 17.59 14.51
CA SER A 105 26.42 17.06 15.57
C SER A 105 27.16 15.81 15.11
N PRO A 106 28.35 15.54 15.67
CA PRO A 106 29.09 14.33 15.30
C PRO A 106 28.45 13.07 15.89
N PHE A 107 28.77 11.89 15.35
CA PHE A 107 28.30 10.60 15.86
C PHE A 107 28.66 10.39 17.35
N ALA A 108 29.82 10.91 17.76
CA ALA A 108 30.26 10.92 19.16
C ALA A 108 29.36 11.76 20.10
N ALA A 109 28.43 12.57 19.60
CA ALA A 109 27.46 13.30 20.41
C ALA A 109 26.25 12.46 20.84
N LEU A 110 26.06 11.26 20.27
CA LEU A 110 25.06 10.31 20.76
C LEU A 110 25.35 9.92 22.21
N ARG A 111 24.32 9.49 22.94
CA ARG A 111 24.51 8.87 24.27
C ARG A 111 25.20 7.50 24.12
N ASP A 112 25.88 7.04 25.17
CA ASP A 112 26.58 5.75 25.15
C ASP A 112 25.63 4.59 24.83
N GLU A 113 24.42 4.61 25.38
CA GLU A 113 23.42 3.58 25.11
C GLU A 113 22.98 3.61 23.64
N ALA A 114 22.78 4.81 23.08
CA ALA A 114 22.40 5.00 21.68
C ALA A 114 23.50 4.50 20.73
N ARG A 115 24.78 4.76 21.05
CA ARG A 115 25.90 4.21 20.27
C ARG A 115 25.98 2.70 20.37
N ALA A 116 25.83 2.14 21.57
CA ALA A 116 25.86 0.70 21.77
C ALA A 116 24.78 -0.01 20.95
N GLU A 117 23.58 0.58 20.84
CA GLU A 117 22.50 0.07 19.99
C GLU A 117 22.83 0.15 18.50
N VAL A 118 23.42 1.26 18.03
CA VAL A 118 23.91 1.36 16.64
C VAL A 118 24.95 0.28 16.36
N ASP A 119 25.92 0.11 17.26
CA ASP A 119 27.01 -0.86 17.13
C ASP A 119 26.50 -2.30 17.13
N ALA A 120 25.54 -2.62 18.01
CA ALA A 120 24.90 -3.94 18.08
C ALA A 120 24.19 -4.33 16.78
N HIS A 121 23.73 -3.35 15.99
CA HIS A 121 22.96 -3.58 14.78
C HIS A 121 23.70 -3.29 13.47
N ARG A 122 25.00 -2.97 13.50
CA ARG A 122 25.84 -2.77 12.30
C ARG A 122 25.76 -3.94 11.31
N ALA A 123 25.89 -5.17 11.82
CA ALA A 123 25.87 -6.37 10.98
C ALA A 123 24.50 -6.58 10.31
N TRP A 124 23.42 -6.29 11.04
CA TRP A 124 22.07 -6.36 10.49
C TRP A 124 21.84 -5.32 9.38
N VAL A 125 22.30 -4.08 9.57
CA VAL A 125 22.22 -3.05 8.51
C VAL A 125 23.03 -3.46 7.29
N ALA A 126 24.23 -4.02 7.48
CA ALA A 126 25.04 -4.51 6.37
C ALA A 126 24.35 -5.65 5.59
N GLU A 127 23.67 -6.57 6.28
CA GLU A 127 22.86 -7.62 5.66
C GLU A 127 21.70 -7.03 4.83
N VAL A 128 20.94 -6.11 5.41
CA VAL A 128 19.82 -5.44 4.72
C VAL A 128 20.31 -4.64 3.51
N ALA A 129 21.42 -3.91 3.66
CA ALA A 129 22.04 -3.16 2.57
C ALA A 129 22.54 -4.09 1.44
N ALA A 130 23.00 -5.29 1.78
CA ALA A 130 23.37 -6.30 0.79
C ALA A 130 22.19 -6.72 -0.08
N CYS A 131 20.99 -6.88 0.51
CA CYS A 131 19.78 -7.17 -0.25
C CYS A 131 19.46 -6.07 -1.27
N GLY A 132 19.76 -4.81 -0.96
CA GLY A 132 19.57 -3.70 -1.89
C GLY A 132 20.44 -3.80 -3.15
N ARG A 133 21.50 -4.62 -3.17
CA ARG A 133 22.40 -4.83 -4.33
C ARG A 133 21.91 -5.92 -5.27
N LEU A 134 20.74 -6.51 -5.04
CA LEU A 134 20.19 -7.56 -5.90
C LEU A 134 19.43 -6.99 -7.11
N ALA A 135 19.42 -7.76 -8.20
CA ALA A 135 19.04 -7.29 -9.53
C ALA A 135 17.53 -7.29 -9.77
N THR A 136 16.74 -8.02 -8.98
CA THR A 136 15.30 -8.15 -9.21
C THR A 136 14.50 -7.61 -8.04
N VAL A 137 13.49 -6.79 -8.35
CA VAL A 137 12.43 -6.41 -7.41
C VAL A 137 11.13 -7.01 -7.92
N ALA A 138 10.64 -8.04 -7.24
CA ALA A 138 9.37 -8.67 -7.54
C ALA A 138 8.70 -9.16 -6.25
N PRO A 139 7.36 -9.27 -6.20
CA PRO A 139 6.64 -9.82 -5.05
C PRO A 139 7.17 -11.22 -4.68
N ALA A 140 7.37 -11.46 -3.39
CA ALA A 140 7.93 -12.69 -2.87
C ALA A 140 6.89 -13.44 -2.05
N GLY A 141 6.00 -14.21 -2.69
CA GLY A 141 5.23 -15.32 -2.09
C GLY A 141 4.62 -15.18 -0.68
N GLY A 142 4.44 -13.96 -0.15
CA GLY A 142 4.32 -13.70 1.30
C GLY A 142 4.86 -12.34 1.77
N LEU A 143 5.44 -11.54 0.87
CA LEU A 143 5.78 -10.11 1.00
C LEU A 143 5.20 -9.36 -0.21
N GLY A 144 4.52 -8.23 0.01
CA GLY A 144 3.78 -7.45 -0.99
C GLY A 144 2.35 -7.13 -0.55
N ALA A 145 1.68 -6.23 -1.29
CA ALA A 145 0.34 -5.73 -0.95
C ALA A 145 -0.72 -6.82 -0.72
N PHE A 146 -0.49 -8.02 -1.25
CA PHE A 146 -1.39 -9.19 -1.14
C PHE A 146 -0.96 -10.22 -0.10
N ALA A 147 0.13 -10.03 0.63
CA ALA A 147 0.59 -10.97 1.65
C ALA A 147 -0.41 -11.13 2.81
N ASP A 148 -0.47 -12.29 3.46
CA ASP A 148 -1.35 -12.47 4.63
C ASP A 148 -0.92 -11.52 5.78
N VAL A 149 -1.84 -10.70 6.28
CA VAL A 149 -1.62 -9.74 7.39
C VAL A 149 -1.29 -10.40 8.73
N ARG A 150 -1.60 -11.70 8.88
CA ARG A 150 -1.22 -12.51 10.04
C ARG A 150 0.15 -13.15 9.88
N HIS A 151 0.72 -13.12 8.67
CA HIS A 151 2.05 -13.64 8.46
C HIS A 151 3.07 -12.69 9.10
N GLY A 152 3.93 -13.23 9.98
CA GLY A 152 4.89 -12.43 10.76
C GLY A 152 5.72 -11.49 9.90
N ARG A 153 6.07 -11.92 8.68
CA ARG A 153 6.81 -11.10 7.69
C ARG A 153 6.11 -9.81 7.24
N ARG A 154 4.79 -9.80 7.04
CA ARG A 154 4.08 -8.56 6.69
C ARG A 154 4.04 -7.58 7.86
N GLN A 155 4.03 -8.10 9.10
CA GLN A 155 4.10 -7.27 10.32
C GLN A 155 5.52 -6.77 10.60
N SER A 156 6.53 -7.51 10.18
CA SER A 156 7.94 -7.17 10.47
C SER A 156 8.58 -6.25 9.44
N MET A 157 8.09 -6.19 8.20
CA MET A 157 8.61 -5.28 7.18
C MET A 157 8.50 -3.78 7.53
N PRO A 158 7.37 -3.26 8.08
CA PRO A 158 7.32 -1.90 8.59
C PRO A 158 8.42 -1.60 9.62
N ARG A 159 8.66 -2.55 10.53
CA ARG A 159 9.71 -2.44 11.55
C ARG A 159 11.11 -2.49 10.93
N LEU A 160 11.33 -3.37 9.95
CA LEU A 160 12.58 -3.41 9.19
C LEU A 160 12.88 -2.05 8.58
N MET A 161 11.86 -1.43 7.98
CA MET A 161 12.03 -0.21 7.21
C MET A 161 12.24 1.00 8.12
N GLU A 162 11.47 1.09 9.21
CA GLU A 162 11.74 2.05 10.28
C GLU A 162 13.17 1.88 10.82
N SER A 163 13.57 0.65 11.14
CA SER A 163 14.90 0.36 11.71
C SER A 163 16.04 0.70 10.76
N LEU A 164 15.93 0.28 9.49
CA LEU A 164 16.91 0.58 8.46
C LEU A 164 17.05 2.08 8.26
N THR A 165 15.93 2.78 8.14
CA THR A 165 15.93 4.22 7.85
C THR A 165 16.30 5.07 9.08
N SER A 166 16.25 4.52 10.29
CA SER A 166 16.81 5.13 11.50
C SER A 166 18.32 4.86 11.67
N LEU A 167 18.79 3.64 11.41
CA LEU A 167 20.20 3.27 11.62
C LEU A 167 21.12 3.71 10.48
N ALA A 168 20.67 3.59 9.22
CA ALA A 168 21.51 3.88 8.06
C ALA A 168 22.08 5.31 8.09
N PRO A 169 21.31 6.38 8.37
CA PRO A 169 21.86 7.73 8.44
C PRO A 169 22.92 7.90 9.55
N LEU A 170 22.76 7.22 10.68
CA LEU A 170 23.74 7.25 11.77
C LEU A 170 25.04 6.55 11.37
N LEU A 171 24.94 5.39 10.71
CA LEU A 171 26.10 4.65 10.21
C LEU A 171 26.80 5.36 9.05
N MET A 172 26.05 6.06 8.21
CA MET A 172 26.61 6.93 7.18
C MET A 172 27.38 8.09 7.80
N ARG A 173 26.84 8.74 8.84
CA ARG A 173 27.53 9.81 9.56
C ARG A 173 28.85 9.32 10.18
N ASP A 174 28.81 8.20 10.88
CA ASP A 174 29.99 7.56 11.46
C ASP A 174 31.05 7.22 10.40
N ALA A 175 30.64 6.65 9.25
CA ALA A 175 31.55 6.37 8.15
C ALA A 175 32.18 7.65 7.57
N LEU A 176 31.41 8.73 7.42
CA LEU A 176 31.92 10.02 6.93
C LEU A 176 32.96 10.62 7.89
N GLU A 177 32.70 10.58 9.19
CA GLU A 177 33.63 11.06 10.22
C GLU A 177 34.95 10.27 10.24
N GLN A 178 34.89 8.99 9.87
CA GLN A 178 36.06 8.12 9.75
C GLN A 178 36.77 8.24 8.39
N GLY A 179 36.35 9.18 7.51
CA GLY A 179 36.93 9.35 6.18
C GLY A 179 36.54 8.26 5.18
N ARG A 180 35.48 7.48 5.46
CA ARG A 180 34.96 6.39 4.63
C ARG A 180 33.73 6.83 3.84
N ALA A 181 33.87 7.90 3.06
CA ALA A 181 32.77 8.49 2.30
C ALA A 181 32.17 7.53 1.25
N ASP A 182 33.01 6.71 0.61
CA ASP A 182 32.56 5.69 -0.35
C ASP A 182 31.63 4.66 0.28
N ASP A 183 31.94 4.20 1.50
CA ASP A 183 31.10 3.26 2.25
C ASP A 183 29.75 3.89 2.63
N ALA A 184 29.78 5.15 3.06
CA ALA A 184 28.55 5.90 3.36
C ALA A 184 27.66 6.05 2.11
N LEU A 185 28.27 6.31 0.96
CA LEU A 185 27.55 6.44 -0.31
C LEU A 185 26.99 5.09 -0.80
N GLU A 186 27.71 3.99 -0.58
CA GLU A 186 27.20 2.64 -0.88
C GLU A 186 25.98 2.31 0.00
N LEU A 187 26.08 2.56 1.31
CA LEU A 187 24.97 2.34 2.26
C LEU A 187 23.75 3.21 1.93
N CYS A 188 23.96 4.46 1.53
CA CYS A 188 22.91 5.33 1.00
C CYS A 188 22.20 4.66 -0.19
N GLY A 189 22.94 4.28 -1.23
CA GLY A 189 22.36 3.72 -2.47
C GLY A 189 21.59 2.43 -2.20
N ALA A 190 22.10 1.58 -1.30
CA ALA A 190 21.41 0.37 -0.86
C ALA A 190 20.11 0.66 -0.11
N THR A 191 20.15 1.62 0.83
CA THR A 191 18.96 2.01 1.61
C THR A 191 17.88 2.58 0.70
N LEU A 192 18.24 3.48 -0.23
CA LEU A 192 17.30 4.02 -1.23
C LEU A 192 16.70 2.93 -2.11
N THR A 193 17.49 1.92 -2.49
CA THR A 193 17.00 0.79 -3.28
C THR A 193 15.96 -0.02 -2.51
N VAL A 194 16.26 -0.39 -1.26
CA VAL A 194 15.39 -1.21 -0.41
C VAL A 194 14.07 -0.50 -0.11
N THR A 195 14.11 0.76 0.29
CA THR A 195 12.91 1.54 0.64
C THR A 195 12.03 1.77 -0.58
N THR A 196 12.63 2.10 -1.73
CA THR A 196 11.89 2.32 -2.98
C THR A 196 11.29 1.01 -3.51
N ALA A 197 12.03 -0.10 -3.44
CA ALA A 197 11.55 -1.43 -3.83
C ALA A 197 10.32 -1.84 -3.01
N TRP A 198 10.36 -1.61 -1.71
CA TRP A 198 9.25 -1.93 -0.83
C TRP A 198 8.02 -1.05 -1.12
N MET A 199 8.22 0.26 -1.25
CA MET A 199 7.15 1.21 -1.62
C MET A 199 6.47 0.84 -2.94
N ARG A 200 7.27 0.46 -3.94
CA ARG A 200 6.79 0.02 -5.27
C ARG A 200 5.86 -1.19 -5.20
N LEU A 201 6.09 -2.09 -4.25
CA LEU A 201 5.38 -3.37 -4.14
C LEU A 201 4.23 -3.38 -3.11
N GLU A 202 4.28 -2.49 -2.13
CA GLU A 202 3.34 -2.47 -0.99
C GLU A 202 2.45 -1.24 -0.97
N GLY A 203 2.75 -0.23 -1.79
CA GLY A 203 1.90 0.94 -1.88
C GLY A 203 1.96 1.82 -0.63
N LEU A 204 0.79 2.33 -0.24
CA LEU A 204 0.68 3.32 0.84
C LEU A 204 1.05 2.75 2.21
N GLU A 205 0.84 1.45 2.43
CA GLU A 205 1.23 0.77 3.68
C GLU A 205 2.74 0.89 3.93
N ALA A 206 3.56 0.85 2.87
CA ALA A 206 5.01 1.01 2.98
C ALA A 206 5.46 2.46 3.23
N MET A 207 4.66 3.45 2.89
CA MET A 207 5.07 4.85 2.98
C MET A 207 5.08 5.35 4.43
N LEU A 208 4.07 4.98 5.22
CA LEU A 208 3.86 5.49 6.58
C LEU A 208 5.07 5.31 7.53
N PRO A 209 5.66 4.10 7.66
CA PRO A 209 6.80 3.90 8.56
C PRO A 209 8.09 4.57 8.09
N THR A 210 8.14 5.05 6.84
CA THR A 210 9.35 5.64 6.24
C THR A 210 9.30 7.16 6.05
N LEU A 211 8.17 7.83 6.36
CA LEU A 211 7.96 9.26 6.05
C LEU A 211 8.99 10.22 6.68
N GLY A 212 9.40 9.97 7.92
CA GLY A 212 10.37 10.79 8.65
C GLY A 212 11.82 10.36 8.38
N PRO A 213 12.21 9.14 8.78
CA PRO A 213 13.61 8.70 8.72
C PRO A 213 14.24 8.67 7.32
N VAL A 214 13.47 8.44 6.23
CA VAL A 214 14.02 8.52 4.86
C VAL A 214 14.58 9.91 4.54
N ARG A 215 14.03 10.98 5.10
CA ARG A 215 14.56 12.34 4.91
C ARG A 215 16.00 12.47 5.44
N ALA A 216 16.32 11.75 6.51
CA ALA A 216 17.67 11.72 7.07
C ALA A 216 18.65 10.93 6.20
N VAL A 217 18.18 9.87 5.52
CA VAL A 217 18.97 9.14 4.53
C VAL A 217 19.42 10.11 3.43
N ASP A 218 18.49 10.88 2.86
CA ASP A 218 18.78 11.81 1.76
C ASP A 218 19.85 12.86 2.14
N ALA A 219 19.78 13.40 3.37
CA ALA A 219 20.78 14.34 3.86
C ALA A 219 22.17 13.70 3.94
N GLY A 220 22.26 12.51 4.55
CA GLY A 220 23.52 11.77 4.61
C GLY A 220 24.06 11.38 3.23
N CYS A 221 23.19 11.10 2.26
CA CYS A 221 23.59 10.83 0.88
C CYS A 221 24.28 12.04 0.24
N GLY A 222 23.73 13.25 0.48
CA GLY A 222 24.30 14.50 0.00
C GLY A 222 25.69 14.76 0.56
N ASP A 223 25.89 14.56 1.86
CA ASP A 223 27.20 14.71 2.51
C ASP A 223 28.22 13.68 2.01
N ALA A 224 27.79 12.43 1.81
CA ALA A 224 28.64 11.38 1.29
C ALA A 224 29.07 11.65 -0.16
N LEU A 225 28.17 12.19 -0.99
CA LEU A 225 28.48 12.57 -2.37
C LEU A 225 29.60 13.60 -2.48
N ASP A 226 29.65 14.56 -1.57
CA ASP A 226 30.66 15.63 -1.60
C ASP A 226 32.07 15.12 -1.27
N ALA A 227 32.16 14.08 -0.43
CA ALA A 227 33.42 13.55 0.07
C ALA A 227 33.86 12.26 -0.64
N ALA A 228 32.99 11.62 -1.42
CA ALA A 228 33.27 10.34 -2.07
C ALA A 228 34.21 10.47 -3.28
N SER A 229 34.88 9.36 -3.60
CA SER A 229 35.69 9.21 -4.80
C SER A 229 34.86 9.37 -6.08
N VAL A 230 35.54 9.72 -7.19
CA VAL A 230 34.89 9.86 -8.51
C VAL A 230 34.23 8.54 -8.92
N GLU A 231 34.90 7.41 -8.68
CA GLU A 231 34.40 6.07 -8.99
C GLU A 231 33.15 5.74 -8.16
N ALA A 232 33.12 6.09 -6.88
CA ALA A 232 31.95 5.91 -6.04
C ALA A 232 30.78 6.78 -6.49
N ARG A 233 31.00 8.05 -6.83
CA ARG A 233 29.98 8.95 -7.38
C ARG A 233 29.39 8.42 -8.69
N GLN A 234 30.22 7.93 -9.61
CA GLN A 234 29.74 7.34 -10.88
C GLN A 234 28.91 6.06 -10.67
N ARG A 235 29.33 5.18 -9.75
CA ARG A 235 28.54 4.00 -9.36
C ARG A 235 27.20 4.41 -8.76
N PHE A 236 27.22 5.41 -7.88
CA PHE A 236 26.03 5.93 -7.25
C PHE A 236 25.07 6.59 -8.25
N ALA A 237 25.56 7.40 -9.20
CA ALA A 237 24.75 8.02 -10.25
C ALA A 237 23.97 6.96 -11.06
N ARG A 238 24.65 5.87 -11.46
CA ARG A 238 23.98 4.75 -12.15
C ARG A 238 22.90 4.12 -11.28
N ARG A 239 23.22 3.86 -10.02
CA ARG A 239 22.29 3.21 -9.08
C ARG A 239 21.07 4.08 -8.80
N VAL A 240 21.25 5.38 -8.53
CA VAL A 240 20.13 6.29 -8.32
C VAL A 240 19.28 6.43 -9.58
N GLY A 241 19.88 6.40 -10.77
CA GLY A 241 19.13 6.31 -12.03
C GLY A 241 18.29 5.02 -12.18
N GLU A 242 18.73 3.90 -11.60
CA GLU A 242 17.92 2.68 -11.50
C GLU A 242 16.82 2.80 -10.45
N VAL A 243 17.13 3.35 -9.27
CA VAL A 243 16.16 3.58 -8.18
C VAL A 243 15.07 4.57 -8.60
N ALA A 244 15.40 5.64 -9.33
CA ALA A 244 14.44 6.59 -9.86
C ALA A 244 13.44 5.93 -10.81
N ARG A 245 13.89 4.99 -11.65
CA ARG A 245 13.01 4.18 -12.51
C ARG A 245 12.18 3.15 -11.76
N LEU A 246 12.62 2.75 -10.57
CA LEU A 246 11.88 1.86 -9.66
C LEU A 246 10.79 2.61 -8.88
N GLY A 247 10.94 3.91 -8.68
CA GLY A 247 9.99 4.77 -7.96
C GLY A 247 8.57 4.67 -8.52
N PRO A 248 7.54 4.43 -7.69
CA PRO A 248 6.18 4.33 -8.18
C PRO A 248 5.55 5.68 -8.46
N ASP A 249 4.82 5.79 -9.57
CA ASP A 249 3.95 6.94 -9.80
C ASP A 249 2.69 6.89 -8.93
N GLY A 250 2.05 8.05 -8.76
CA GLY A 250 0.88 8.17 -7.91
C GLY A 250 -0.30 7.29 -8.36
N ALA A 251 -0.50 7.10 -9.67
CA ALA A 251 -1.61 6.31 -10.17
C ALA A 251 -1.41 4.81 -9.90
N GLU A 252 -0.20 4.32 -10.04
CA GLU A 252 0.14 2.95 -9.70
C GLU A 252 -0.04 2.66 -8.21
N MET A 253 0.35 3.60 -7.35
CA MET A 253 0.12 3.50 -5.90
C MET A 253 -1.38 3.43 -5.58
N MET A 254 -2.18 4.29 -6.21
CA MET A 254 -3.64 4.29 -6.01
C MET A 254 -4.31 3.03 -6.59
N ARG A 255 -3.79 2.48 -7.69
CA ARG A 255 -4.26 1.22 -8.27
C ARG A 255 -3.97 0.05 -7.32
N LEU A 256 -2.78 0.00 -6.73
CA LEU A 256 -2.41 -1.00 -5.73
C LEU A 256 -3.32 -0.89 -4.50
N GLU A 257 -3.51 0.32 -3.97
CA GLU A 257 -4.40 0.60 -2.83
C GLU A 257 -5.84 0.17 -3.13
N ARG A 258 -6.38 0.58 -4.28
CA ARG A 258 -7.73 0.20 -4.74
C ARG A 258 -7.90 -1.32 -4.77
N THR A 259 -6.90 -2.04 -5.27
CA THR A 259 -6.96 -3.51 -5.40
C THR A 259 -6.87 -4.19 -4.04
N SER A 260 -5.92 -3.78 -3.20
CA SER A 260 -5.73 -4.32 -1.84
C SER A 260 -6.97 -4.08 -0.96
N LEU A 261 -7.42 -2.82 -0.85
CA LEU A 261 -8.61 -2.47 -0.09
C LEU A 261 -9.87 -3.14 -0.63
N ALA A 262 -10.02 -3.31 -1.95
CA ALA A 262 -11.16 -4.03 -2.51
C ALA A 262 -11.20 -5.49 -2.04
N LEU A 263 -10.05 -6.18 -1.99
CA LEU A 263 -9.96 -7.55 -1.48
C LEU A 263 -10.23 -7.60 0.03
N GLN A 264 -9.68 -6.66 0.80
CA GLN A 264 -9.88 -6.60 2.26
C GLN A 264 -11.34 -6.27 2.63
N LEU A 265 -11.99 -5.36 1.91
CA LEU A 265 -13.36 -4.94 2.21
C LEU A 265 -14.42 -5.87 1.61
N PHE A 266 -14.18 -6.36 0.39
CA PHE A 266 -15.19 -7.08 -0.42
C PHE A 266 -14.83 -8.53 -0.76
N GLY A 267 -13.69 -9.04 -0.28
CA GLY A 267 -13.19 -10.39 -0.55
C GLY A 267 -14.20 -11.51 -0.29
N ALA A 268 -15.03 -11.36 0.75
CA ALA A 268 -16.09 -12.31 1.09
C ALA A 268 -17.15 -12.48 -0.02
N TRP A 269 -17.33 -11.49 -0.89
CA TRP A 269 -18.33 -11.51 -1.99
C TRP A 269 -17.73 -11.76 -3.36
N VAL A 270 -16.41 -11.94 -3.46
CA VAL A 270 -15.77 -12.38 -4.70
C VAL A 270 -16.33 -13.76 -5.06
N PRO A 271 -17.00 -13.93 -6.22
CA PRO A 271 -17.54 -15.22 -6.62
C PRO A 271 -16.44 -16.27 -6.77
N ALA A 272 -16.71 -17.52 -6.38
CA ALA A 272 -15.71 -18.60 -6.34
C ALA A 272 -14.91 -18.78 -7.64
N ARG A 273 -15.53 -18.59 -8.81
CA ARG A 273 -14.84 -18.66 -10.11
C ARG A 273 -13.74 -17.61 -10.28
N TYR A 274 -13.94 -16.40 -9.74
CA TYR A 274 -12.98 -15.30 -9.79
C TYR A 274 -11.94 -15.44 -8.69
N ASP A 275 -12.37 -15.92 -7.53
CA ASP A 275 -11.47 -16.26 -6.42
C ASP A 275 -10.39 -17.27 -6.84
N ALA A 276 -10.78 -18.32 -7.57
CA ALA A 276 -9.84 -19.31 -8.09
C ALA A 276 -8.81 -18.73 -9.07
N MET A 277 -9.07 -17.55 -9.65
CA MET A 277 -8.17 -16.86 -10.57
C MET A 277 -7.24 -15.86 -9.88
N LEU A 278 -7.45 -15.55 -8.60
CA LEU A 278 -6.58 -14.65 -7.84
C LEU A 278 -5.19 -15.29 -7.60
N PRO A 279 -4.13 -14.46 -7.50
CA PRO A 279 -2.85 -14.90 -6.96
C PRO A 279 -2.98 -15.62 -5.62
N ALA A 280 -2.04 -16.52 -5.31
CA ALA A 280 -2.11 -17.35 -4.11
C ALA A 280 -2.30 -16.53 -2.83
N ASN A 281 -1.54 -15.45 -2.67
CA ASN A 281 -1.61 -14.59 -1.48
C ASN A 281 -2.90 -13.75 -1.43
N ALA A 282 -3.38 -13.25 -2.56
CA ALA A 282 -4.66 -12.55 -2.64
C ALA A 282 -5.86 -13.46 -2.27
N ARG A 283 -5.78 -14.77 -2.54
CA ARG A 283 -6.78 -15.74 -2.09
C ARG A 283 -6.79 -15.95 -0.57
N LEU A 284 -5.66 -15.75 0.11
CA LEU A 284 -5.62 -15.81 1.57
C LEU A 284 -6.46 -14.67 2.17
N ILE A 285 -6.38 -13.48 1.59
CA ILE A 285 -7.20 -12.32 2.00
C ILE A 285 -8.69 -12.63 1.84
N THR A 286 -9.11 -13.18 0.69
CA THR A 286 -10.54 -13.50 0.47
C THR A 286 -11.01 -14.66 1.35
N ALA A 287 -10.17 -15.67 1.59
CA ALA A 287 -10.45 -16.77 2.50
C ALA A 287 -10.66 -16.26 3.94
N ASP A 288 -9.81 -15.36 4.41
CA ASP A 288 -9.93 -14.73 5.73
C ASP A 288 -11.19 -13.90 5.86
N GLN A 289 -11.49 -13.10 4.85
CA GLN A 289 -12.74 -12.35 4.82
C GLN A 289 -13.95 -13.29 4.87
N ARG A 290 -13.91 -14.48 4.26
CA ARG A 290 -15.02 -15.45 4.36
C ARG A 290 -15.09 -16.15 5.73
N ALA A 291 -13.94 -16.42 6.35
CA ALA A 291 -13.84 -17.09 7.64
C ALA A 291 -14.16 -16.19 8.83
N ALA A 292 -13.99 -14.87 8.68
CA ALA A 292 -14.29 -13.90 9.71
C ALA A 292 -15.79 -14.00 10.12
N PRO A 293 -16.12 -14.05 11.43
CA PRO A 293 -17.51 -14.06 11.87
C PRO A 293 -18.17 -12.72 11.51
N TRP A 294 -18.96 -12.73 10.44
CA TRP A 294 -19.74 -11.56 10.02
C TRP A 294 -20.91 -11.36 10.99
N THR A 295 -20.69 -10.58 12.05
CA THR A 295 -21.74 -10.17 13.00
C THR A 295 -22.74 -9.15 12.43
N ARG A 296 -22.76 -8.95 11.10
CA ARG A 296 -23.23 -7.71 10.45
C ARG A 296 -24.69 -7.71 9.94
N GLY A 297 -25.46 -8.77 10.20
CA GLY A 297 -26.86 -8.88 9.78
C GLY A 297 -27.09 -8.75 8.26
N LEU A 298 -28.34 -8.90 7.82
CA LEU A 298 -28.71 -8.83 6.40
C LEU A 298 -28.53 -7.41 5.81
N SER A 299 -28.93 -6.39 6.56
CA SER A 299 -28.89 -4.98 6.12
C SER A 299 -27.46 -4.47 5.92
N GLY A 300 -26.55 -4.77 6.84
CA GLY A 300 -25.12 -4.40 6.72
C GLY A 300 -24.45 -5.08 5.53
N THR A 301 -24.82 -6.34 5.26
CA THR A 301 -24.31 -7.09 4.09
C THR A 301 -24.77 -6.47 2.77
N ILE A 302 -26.04 -6.09 2.65
CA ILE A 302 -26.57 -5.44 1.44
C ILE A 302 -25.94 -4.06 1.23
N ALA A 303 -25.84 -3.26 2.31
CA ALA A 303 -25.24 -1.93 2.25
C ALA A 303 -23.80 -1.97 1.73
N LEU A 304 -23.00 -2.93 2.21
CA LEU A 304 -21.60 -3.06 1.81
C LEU A 304 -21.44 -3.58 0.37
N ARG A 305 -22.32 -4.50 -0.09
CA ARG A 305 -22.34 -4.90 -1.52
C ARG A 305 -22.69 -3.76 -2.46
N LEU A 306 -23.69 -2.94 -2.09
CA LEU A 306 -24.05 -1.75 -2.86
C LEU A 306 -22.90 -0.73 -2.87
N TYR A 307 -22.18 -0.63 -1.74
CA TYR A 307 -21.04 0.26 -1.62
C TYR A 307 -19.88 -0.09 -2.54
N TRP A 308 -19.64 -1.36 -2.86
CA TRP A 308 -18.49 -1.77 -3.68
C TRP A 308 -18.40 -1.00 -5.01
N ARG A 309 -19.53 -0.76 -5.69
CA ARG A 309 -19.53 0.03 -6.93
C ARG A 309 -19.17 1.50 -6.69
N LYS A 310 -19.65 2.08 -5.58
CA LYS A 310 -19.31 3.45 -5.19
C LYS A 310 -17.82 3.55 -4.85
N PHE A 311 -17.29 2.58 -4.12
CA PHE A 311 -15.88 2.45 -3.78
C PHE A 311 -15.00 2.36 -5.03
N ASP A 312 -15.25 1.39 -5.91
CA ASP A 312 -14.43 1.18 -7.12
C ASP A 312 -14.43 2.42 -8.00
N ARG A 313 -15.60 3.04 -8.22
CA ARG A 313 -15.70 4.29 -8.96
C ARG A 313 -14.88 5.41 -8.32
N GLY A 314 -15.05 5.66 -7.02
CA GLY A 314 -14.35 6.74 -6.35
C GLY A 314 -12.84 6.52 -6.30
N MET A 315 -12.36 5.29 -6.09
CA MET A 315 -10.94 4.97 -6.13
C MET A 315 -10.36 5.10 -7.55
N ARG A 316 -11.13 4.81 -8.60
CA ARG A 316 -10.71 5.11 -9.99
C ARG A 316 -10.63 6.61 -10.26
N GLU A 317 -11.51 7.41 -9.67
CA GLU A 317 -11.42 8.88 -9.74
C GLU A 317 -10.17 9.39 -9.02
N VAL A 318 -9.81 8.83 -7.85
CA VAL A 318 -8.54 9.12 -7.15
C VAL A 318 -7.33 8.69 -8.00
N GLU A 319 -7.36 7.48 -8.57
CA GLU A 319 -6.31 6.96 -9.46
C GLU A 319 -6.10 7.86 -10.68
N ALA A 320 -7.18 8.34 -11.29
CA ALA A 320 -7.12 9.27 -12.42
C ALA A 320 -6.60 10.65 -11.98
N ALA A 321 -7.05 11.16 -10.84
CA ALA A 321 -6.56 12.41 -10.28
C ALA A 321 -5.06 12.36 -9.99
N ALA A 322 -4.54 11.22 -9.52
CA ALA A 322 -3.12 11.04 -9.23
C ALA A 322 -2.19 11.15 -10.45
N ARG A 323 -2.74 11.11 -11.68
CA ARG A 323 -2.00 11.36 -12.94
C ARG A 323 -1.88 12.84 -13.30
N LEU A 324 -2.64 13.71 -12.63
CA LEU A 324 -2.63 15.14 -12.91
C LEU A 324 -1.32 15.78 -12.42
N PRO A 325 -0.91 16.91 -13.02
CA PRO A 325 0.17 17.73 -12.49
C PRO A 325 -0.09 18.14 -11.04
N SER A 326 0.97 18.34 -10.25
CA SER A 326 0.89 18.62 -8.81
C SER A 326 -0.04 19.79 -8.45
N GLY A 327 -0.08 20.85 -9.28
CA GLY A 327 -0.93 22.02 -9.07
C GLY A 327 -2.45 21.77 -9.17
N GLU A 328 -2.88 20.72 -9.87
CA GLU A 328 -4.31 20.36 -10.04
C GLU A 328 -4.69 19.09 -9.26
N ARG A 329 -3.72 18.23 -9.00
CA ARG A 329 -3.90 16.90 -8.43
C ARG A 329 -4.52 16.92 -7.04
N ASP A 330 -4.04 17.76 -6.13
CA ASP A 330 -4.47 17.70 -4.73
C ASP A 330 -5.96 18.03 -4.57
N ALA A 331 -6.43 19.08 -5.26
CA ALA A 331 -7.85 19.44 -5.27
C ALA A 331 -8.71 18.35 -5.91
N ALA A 332 -8.24 17.73 -7.00
CA ALA A 332 -8.94 16.64 -7.67
C ALA A 332 -9.02 15.37 -6.79
N ILE A 333 -7.94 15.04 -6.07
CA ILE A 333 -7.90 13.94 -5.11
C ILE A 333 -8.88 14.20 -3.97
N ILE A 334 -8.86 15.39 -3.36
CA ILE A 334 -9.77 15.75 -2.26
C ILE A 334 -11.23 15.62 -2.73
N ALA A 335 -11.57 16.16 -3.91
CA ALA A 335 -12.91 16.05 -4.47
C ALA A 335 -13.34 14.59 -4.73
N ALA A 336 -12.42 13.73 -5.19
CA ALA A 336 -12.69 12.31 -5.37
C ALA A 336 -12.87 11.57 -4.02
N GLN A 337 -12.09 11.94 -3.00
CA GLN A 337 -12.20 11.38 -1.65
C GLN A 337 -13.50 11.77 -0.94
N GLU A 338 -13.97 13.00 -1.11
CA GLU A 338 -15.28 13.43 -0.60
C GLU A 338 -16.42 12.59 -1.19
N ARG A 339 -16.29 12.17 -2.46
CA ARG A 339 -17.25 11.26 -3.09
C ARG A 339 -17.16 9.84 -2.53
N LEU A 340 -15.96 9.40 -2.12
CA LEU A 340 -15.76 8.12 -1.43
C LEU A 340 -16.35 8.13 -0.02
N ALA A 341 -16.34 9.29 0.65
CA ALA A 341 -16.83 9.46 2.00
C ALA A 341 -18.23 8.85 2.16
N ALA A 342 -18.29 7.82 2.99
CA ALA A 342 -19.49 7.14 3.38
C ALA A 342 -19.55 7.18 4.90
N PRO A 343 -20.42 8.01 5.50
CA PRO A 343 -20.59 8.06 6.95
C PRO A 343 -20.84 6.69 7.58
N PHE A 344 -21.40 5.75 6.81
CA PHE A 344 -21.60 4.39 7.25
C PHE A 344 -20.29 3.59 7.34
N LEU A 345 -19.34 3.73 6.42
CA LEU A 345 -18.04 3.03 6.49
C LEU A 345 -17.25 3.39 7.76
N ARG A 346 -17.33 4.64 8.21
CA ARG A 346 -16.72 5.09 9.48
C ARG A 346 -17.26 4.33 10.70
N ARG A 347 -18.46 3.76 10.60
CA ARG A 347 -19.06 2.91 11.64
C ARG A 347 -18.70 1.42 11.49
N PHE A 348 -18.14 1.01 10.34
CA PHE A 348 -17.84 -0.39 10.01
C PHE A 348 -16.36 -0.75 10.09
N LEU A 349 -15.47 0.24 10.17
CA LEU A 349 -14.03 0.07 10.31
C LEU A 349 -13.64 0.63 11.69
N ALA A 350 -13.00 -0.20 12.52
CA ALA A 350 -12.71 0.07 13.94
C ALA A 350 -11.62 1.14 14.16
N SER A 351 -10.94 1.54 13.08
CA SER A 351 -10.04 2.68 12.96
C SER A 351 -10.61 3.59 11.88
N ASP A 352 -10.46 4.91 11.99
CA ASP A 352 -10.96 5.85 10.98
C ASP A 352 -10.36 5.49 9.61
N PRO A 353 -11.12 4.87 8.71
CA PRO A 353 -10.57 4.27 7.49
C PRO A 353 -10.29 5.30 6.41
N MET A 354 -10.51 6.58 6.73
CA MET A 354 -10.64 7.68 5.78
C MET A 354 -9.91 8.94 6.27
N ASP A 355 -8.93 8.85 7.19
CA ASP A 355 -7.84 9.83 7.22
C ASP A 355 -6.79 9.49 6.12
N LEU A 356 -7.28 8.94 5.01
CA LEU A 356 -6.54 8.73 3.79
C LEU A 356 -6.23 10.12 3.28
N ARG A 357 -5.00 10.59 3.48
CA ARG A 357 -4.52 11.83 2.87
C ARG A 357 -3.82 11.45 1.58
N TYR A 358 -4.57 10.99 0.57
CA TYR A 358 -3.99 10.58 -0.72
C TYR A 358 -3.19 11.70 -1.39
N GLN A 359 -3.56 12.96 -1.15
CA GLN A 359 -2.79 14.14 -1.54
C GLN A 359 -1.43 14.21 -0.83
N MET A 360 -1.36 13.87 0.46
CA MET A 360 -0.11 13.81 1.21
C MET A 360 0.83 12.72 0.66
N TYR A 361 0.28 11.55 0.32
CA TYR A 361 1.05 10.47 -0.28
C TYR A 361 1.55 10.86 -1.68
N ALA A 362 0.70 11.46 -2.52
CA ALA A 362 1.12 11.95 -3.83
C ALA A 362 2.23 13.00 -3.71
N GLY A 363 2.12 13.96 -2.78
CA GLY A 363 3.16 14.94 -2.50
C GLY A 363 4.46 14.32 -1.98
N TYR A 364 4.39 13.23 -1.22
CA TYR A 364 5.58 12.50 -0.79
C TYR A 364 6.28 11.82 -1.98
N LEU A 365 5.55 11.21 -2.91
CA LEU A 365 6.12 10.61 -4.11
C LEU A 365 6.79 11.66 -5.01
N ASP A 366 6.17 12.82 -5.19
CA ASP A 366 6.80 13.94 -5.90
C ASP A 366 8.12 14.34 -5.24
N THR A 367 8.12 14.43 -3.90
CA THR A 367 9.32 14.76 -3.14
C THR A 367 10.40 13.69 -3.30
N LEU A 368 10.02 12.40 -3.27
CA LEU A 368 10.94 11.28 -3.52
C LEU A 368 11.57 11.38 -4.91
N HIS A 369 10.78 11.54 -5.96
CA HIS A 369 11.29 11.66 -7.33
C HIS A 369 12.21 12.88 -7.48
N ALA A 370 11.80 14.05 -6.96
CA ALA A 370 12.62 15.25 -7.01
C ALA A 370 13.97 15.07 -6.28
N ARG A 371 13.99 14.35 -5.16
CA ARG A 371 15.22 14.06 -4.42
C ARG A 371 16.13 13.06 -5.13
N LEU A 372 15.57 11.99 -5.69
CA LEU A 372 16.34 11.03 -6.48
C LEU A 372 16.99 11.70 -7.69
N GLU A 373 16.25 12.58 -8.39
CA GLU A 373 16.80 13.37 -9.49
C GLU A 373 17.88 14.36 -9.02
N ALA A 374 17.68 15.04 -7.89
CA ALA A 374 18.69 15.94 -7.33
C ALA A 374 19.98 15.21 -6.92
N LEU A 375 19.86 14.03 -6.29
CA LEU A 375 21.00 13.19 -5.92
C LEU A 375 21.73 12.68 -7.17
N ARG A 376 20.99 12.29 -8.21
CA ARG A 376 21.57 11.88 -9.48
C ARG A 376 22.33 13.02 -10.15
N ALA A 377 21.71 14.19 -10.28
CA ALA A 377 22.32 15.36 -10.90
C ALA A 377 23.58 15.85 -10.17
N ARG A 378 23.64 15.66 -8.84
CA ARG A 378 24.85 15.95 -8.04
C ARG A 378 25.95 14.89 -8.20
N ALA A 379 25.58 13.65 -8.52
CA ALA A 379 26.52 12.55 -8.69
C ALA A 379 27.19 12.54 -10.07
N GLU A 380 26.49 13.05 -11.09
CA GLU A 380 27.02 13.40 -12.42
C GLU A 380 27.96 14.61 -12.34
#